data_AF-A0A1J3C9T7-F1
#
_entry.id   AF-A0A1J3C9T7-F1
#
_cell.length_a   1.000
_cell.length_b   1.000
_cell.length_c   1.000
_cell.angle_alpha   90.00
_cell.angle_beta   90.00
_cell.angle_gamma   90.00
#
_symmetry.space_group_name_H-M   'P 1'
#
loop_
_entity.id
_entity.type
_entity.pdbx_description
1 polymer ?
#
loop_
_entity_poly.entity_id
_entity_poly.type
_entity_poly.pdbx_seq_one_letter_code
_entity_poly.pdbx_strand_id
1 'polypeptide(L)'
;MASSAAQIHVLGGIGFATSSSKRNLNGKASFTPRSAFFGTRTGPFSTPASAFLRMGSRNGGASRYAVGPVRVVNEKVVGIDLGTTNSAVAAMEGGKPTIVTNAEGQRTTPSVVAYTKSGDRLVGQIAKRQAVVNPENTFFSVKRFIGRRMNEVDEEAKQVSYRVVRDDNGNVKLECPAIGKQFAAEEISAQVLRKLVDDASRFLNEKVTKAVVTVPAYFNDSQRTATKDAGRIAGLEVLRIINEPTAASLAYGFERKSNETILVFDLGGGTFDVSVLEVGDGVFEVLSTSGDTHLGGDDFDKRVVDWLASNFKKDEGIDLLKDKQALQRLTEA
;
A
#
# COMPACT_ATOMS: atom_id res chain seq x y z
N MET A 1 9.17 15.91 32.19
CA MET A 1 8.01 15.52 33.02
C MET A 1 7.00 14.85 32.11
N ALA A 2 6.83 13.54 32.24
CA ALA A 2 5.99 12.75 31.35
C ALA A 2 4.55 12.69 31.86
N SER A 3 3.58 12.89 30.96
CA SER A 3 2.17 12.59 31.18
C SER A 3 1.68 11.85 29.94
N SER A 4 1.49 10.53 30.08
CA SER A 4 0.86 9.67 29.08
C SER A 4 -0.48 9.24 29.65
N ALA A 5 -1.57 9.84 29.16
CA ALA A 5 -2.92 9.39 29.44
C ALA A 5 -3.27 8.23 28.49
N ALA A 6 -3.34 7.01 29.02
CA ALA A 6 -3.87 5.85 28.31
C ALA A 6 -5.40 5.81 28.47
N GLN A 7 -6.14 5.91 27.37
CA GLN A 7 -7.57 5.61 27.33
C GLN A 7 -7.77 4.09 27.35
N ILE A 8 -8.54 3.61 28.33
CA ILE A 8 -8.92 2.20 28.48
C ILE A 8 -10.33 2.02 27.90
N HIS A 9 -10.44 1.26 26.81
CA HIS A 9 -11.74 0.71 26.39
C HIS A 9 -11.97 -0.64 27.08
N VAL A 10 -12.93 -0.69 28.00
CA VAL A 10 -13.46 -1.94 28.55
C VAL A 10 -14.75 -2.30 27.80
N LEU A 11 -14.72 -3.39 27.04
CA LEU A 11 -15.91 -4.09 26.56
C LEU A 11 -16.29 -5.14 27.62
N GLY A 12 -17.39 -4.89 28.33
CA GLY A 12 -17.93 -5.82 29.32
C GLY A 12 -19.31 -5.38 29.76
N GLY A 13 -20.34 -5.94 29.14
CA GLY A 13 -21.74 -5.70 29.51
C GLY A 13 -22.02 -6.24 30.91
N ILE A 14 -22.52 -5.37 31.79
CA ILE A 14 -23.18 -5.74 33.04
C ILE A 14 -24.50 -4.97 33.07
N GLY A 15 -25.60 -5.71 33.01
CA GLY A 15 -26.94 -5.17 33.10
C GLY A 15 -27.19 -4.57 34.48
N PHE A 16 -27.62 -3.32 34.51
CA PHE A 16 -28.23 -2.70 35.68
C PHE A 16 -29.75 -2.70 35.47
N ALA A 17 -30.45 -3.44 36.33
CA ALA A 17 -31.87 -3.28 36.54
C ALA A 17 -32.09 -2.03 37.40
N THR A 18 -32.77 -1.02 36.86
CA THR A 18 -33.31 0.09 37.64
C THR A 18 -34.82 0.04 37.60
N SER A 19 -35.43 -0.07 38.78
CA SER A 19 -36.86 0.07 38.99
C SER A 19 -37.27 1.54 38.88
N SER A 20 -38.30 1.83 38.08
CA SER A 20 -39.04 3.09 38.20
C SER A 20 -40.48 2.90 37.74
N SER A 21 -41.40 3.40 38.56
CA SER A 21 -42.84 3.20 38.51
C SER A 21 -43.54 4.13 37.50
N LYS A 22 -44.57 3.58 36.84
CA LYS A 22 -45.82 4.21 36.33
C LYS A 22 -45.73 5.40 35.35
N ARG A 23 -46.25 5.20 34.12
CA ARG A 23 -47.57 5.72 33.68
C ARG A 23 -47.98 5.19 32.29
N ASN A 24 -49.27 4.87 32.16
CA ASN A 24 -49.98 4.45 30.93
C ASN A 24 -50.06 5.57 29.88
N LEU A 25 -50.16 5.21 28.59
CA LEU A 25 -51.32 5.52 27.71
C LEU A 25 -51.11 4.99 26.26
N ASN A 26 -52.03 4.09 25.86
CA ASN A 26 -52.62 3.84 24.53
C ASN A 26 -51.81 4.01 23.23
N GLY A 27 -51.71 2.91 22.46
CA GLY A 27 -51.47 2.93 21.01
C GLY A 27 -51.42 1.53 20.39
N LYS A 28 -52.45 1.15 19.63
CA LYS A 28 -52.62 -0.15 18.95
C LYS A 28 -51.58 -0.38 17.83
N ALA A 29 -51.10 -1.61 17.65
CA ALA A 29 -51.33 -2.43 16.45
C ALA A 29 -50.50 -3.74 16.46
N SER A 30 -51.14 -4.79 15.95
CA SER A 30 -50.75 -6.18 15.74
C SER A 30 -49.56 -6.39 14.79
N PHE A 31 -48.81 -7.50 14.94
CA PHE A 31 -48.50 -8.45 13.85
C PHE A 31 -47.96 -9.78 14.40
N THR A 32 -48.40 -10.88 13.79
CA THR A 32 -48.12 -12.30 14.08
C THR A 32 -46.75 -12.76 13.56
N PRO A 33 -46.20 -13.88 14.06
CA PRO A 33 -45.37 -14.74 13.21
C PRO A 33 -46.01 -16.12 13.01
N ARG A 34 -46.12 -16.51 11.74
CA ARG A 34 -46.37 -17.88 11.29
C ARG A 34 -45.12 -18.73 11.51
N SER A 35 -45.32 -19.93 12.03
CA SER A 35 -44.40 -21.05 11.95
C SER A 35 -44.35 -21.63 10.52
N ALA A 36 -43.21 -22.20 10.12
CA ALA A 36 -43.05 -23.65 9.91
C ALA A 36 -41.86 -24.03 8.98
N PHE A 37 -41.41 -25.29 9.17
CA PHE A 37 -40.58 -26.16 8.32
C PHE A 37 -39.05 -26.11 8.48
N PHE A 38 -38.30 -27.22 8.56
CA PHE A 38 -38.55 -28.67 8.78
C PHE A 38 -37.16 -29.28 9.07
N GLY A 39 -37.07 -30.31 9.92
CA GLY A 39 -35.81 -30.98 10.23
C GLY A 39 -35.62 -32.27 9.44
N THR A 40 -34.36 -32.64 9.19
CA THR A 40 -33.86 -34.03 9.15
C THR A 40 -32.35 -34.10 9.41
N ARG A 41 -31.95 -35.17 10.11
CA ARG A 41 -30.63 -35.49 10.69
C ARG A 41 -29.65 -36.10 9.67
N THR A 42 -28.34 -35.96 9.92
CA THR A 42 -27.33 -37.05 9.79
C THR A 42 -26.20 -36.86 10.84
N GLY A 43 -25.62 -37.96 11.32
CA GLY A 43 -24.84 -38.09 12.57
C GLY A 43 -23.31 -37.87 12.48
N PRO A 44 -22.47 -38.64 13.23
CA PRO A 44 -21.64 -38.08 14.30
C PRO A 44 -20.13 -38.16 14.05
N PHE A 45 -19.36 -37.21 14.59
CA PHE A 45 -17.91 -37.35 14.75
C PHE A 45 -17.43 -36.92 16.15
N SER A 46 -16.94 -37.94 16.88
CA SER A 46 -15.81 -37.99 17.82
C SER A 46 -15.57 -36.84 18.82
N THR A 47 -15.75 -37.19 20.10
CA THR A 47 -15.21 -36.54 21.31
C THR A 47 -13.70 -36.74 21.46
N PRO A 48 -12.95 -35.77 22.02
CA PRO A 48 -11.72 -36.06 22.75
C PRO A 48 -11.96 -36.12 24.26
N ALA A 49 -11.16 -36.96 24.89
CA ALA A 49 -11.28 -37.45 26.26
C ALA A 49 -11.21 -36.37 27.34
N SER A 50 -12.12 -36.51 28.31
CA SER A 50 -12.08 -35.86 29.62
C SER A 50 -10.95 -36.45 30.48
N ALA A 51 -9.92 -35.66 30.72
CA ALA A 51 -8.96 -35.93 31.79
C ALA A 51 -9.59 -35.55 33.14
N PHE A 52 -9.92 -36.57 33.93
CA PHE A 52 -10.34 -36.44 35.32
C PHE A 52 -9.22 -35.80 36.15
N LEU A 53 -9.52 -34.68 36.80
CA LEU A 53 -8.76 -34.17 37.94
C LEU A 53 -9.66 -34.18 39.17
N ARG A 54 -9.27 -35.01 40.14
CA ARG A 54 -9.90 -35.23 41.45
C ARG A 54 -10.22 -33.91 42.15
N MET A 55 -11.46 -33.78 42.59
CA MET A 55 -11.91 -32.71 43.47
C MET A 55 -11.47 -33.04 44.91
N GLY A 56 -10.36 -32.44 45.34
CA GLY A 56 -9.96 -32.40 46.75
C GLY A 56 -10.61 -31.21 47.42
N SER A 57 -11.52 -31.47 48.37
CA SER A 57 -12.06 -30.44 49.26
C SER A 57 -10.97 -29.92 50.19
N ARG A 58 -10.69 -28.61 50.17
CA ARG A 58 -10.09 -27.88 51.29
C ARG A 58 -10.29 -26.36 51.20
N ASN A 59 -11.02 -25.85 52.18
CA ASN A 59 -11.03 -24.54 52.82
C ASN A 59 -10.72 -23.25 52.01
N GLY A 60 -11.73 -22.36 52.02
CA GLY A 60 -11.66 -20.90 52.20
C GLY A 60 -10.37 -20.18 51.83
N GLY A 61 -10.37 -19.56 50.65
CA GLY A 61 -9.40 -18.54 50.24
C GLY A 61 -9.84 -17.94 48.90
N ALA A 62 -10.00 -16.62 48.85
CA ALA A 62 -10.42 -15.90 47.64
C ALA A 62 -9.49 -16.23 46.45
N SER A 63 -10.04 -16.86 45.41
CA SER A 63 -9.31 -17.14 44.18
C SER A 63 -9.08 -15.83 43.43
N ARG A 64 -7.86 -15.29 43.53
CA ARG A 64 -7.41 -14.21 42.65
C ARG A 64 -7.09 -14.84 41.30
N TYR A 65 -7.87 -14.50 40.28
CA TYR A 65 -7.51 -14.79 38.88
C TYR A 65 -6.16 -14.12 38.61
N ALA A 66 -5.10 -14.92 38.46
CA ALA A 66 -3.80 -14.42 38.05
C ALA A 66 -3.93 -13.96 36.59
N VAL A 67 -4.11 -12.65 36.40
CA VAL A 67 -4.01 -12.01 35.09
C VAL A 67 -2.56 -12.19 34.65
N GLY A 68 -2.33 -12.97 33.60
CA GLY A 68 -0.99 -13.11 33.00
C GLY A 68 -0.44 -11.75 32.60
N PRO A 69 0.89 -11.59 32.51
CA PRO A 69 1.49 -10.29 32.21
C PRO A 69 0.91 -9.73 30.91
N VAL A 70 0.35 -8.52 30.98
CA VAL A 70 -0.09 -7.77 29.80
C VAL A 70 1.15 -7.51 28.95
N ARG A 71 1.24 -8.18 27.81
CA ARG A 71 2.31 -7.93 26.84
C ARG A 71 1.93 -6.70 26.01
N VAL A 72 2.54 -5.57 26.34
CA VAL A 72 2.51 -4.40 25.45
C VAL A 72 3.43 -4.71 24.28
N VAL A 73 2.85 -5.08 23.14
CA VAL A 73 3.58 -5.22 21.88
C VAL A 73 3.56 -3.84 21.22
N ASN A 74 4.71 -3.20 21.10
CA ASN A 74 4.84 -1.93 20.39
C ASN A 74 5.10 -2.23 18.91
N GLU A 75 4.04 -2.56 18.18
CA GLU A 75 4.14 -2.89 16.76
C GLU A 75 4.67 -1.70 15.96
N LYS A 76 5.77 -1.92 15.22
CA LYS A 76 6.38 -0.88 14.40
C LYS A 76 5.52 -0.61 13.16
N VAL A 77 5.27 0.68 12.93
CA VAL A 77 4.62 1.19 11.72
C VAL A 77 5.66 1.99 10.94
N VAL A 78 5.71 1.77 9.62
CA VAL A 78 6.56 2.54 8.70
C VAL A 78 5.72 3.39 7.75
N GLY A 79 6.28 4.52 7.32
CA GLY A 79 5.75 5.30 6.21
C GLY A 79 6.43 4.87 4.92
N ILE A 80 5.67 4.54 3.89
CA ILE A 80 6.20 4.13 2.59
C ILE A 80 5.73 5.12 1.53
N ASP A 81 6.69 5.73 0.87
CA ASP A 81 6.47 6.41 -0.40
C ASP A 81 6.61 5.41 -1.54
N LEU A 82 5.49 5.03 -2.16
CA LEU A 82 5.48 4.13 -3.31
C LEU A 82 5.41 4.94 -4.60
N GLY A 83 6.53 5.45 -5.09
CA GLY A 83 6.57 6.30 -6.29
C GLY A 83 6.63 5.52 -7.60
N THR A 84 6.38 6.22 -8.71
CA THR A 84 6.40 5.66 -10.08
C THR A 84 7.80 5.16 -10.46
N THR A 85 8.83 5.99 -10.22
CA THR A 85 10.22 5.68 -10.59
C THR A 85 11.04 5.16 -9.41
N ASN A 86 10.87 5.77 -8.24
CA ASN A 86 11.58 5.42 -7.02
C ASN A 86 10.59 5.34 -5.86
N SER A 87 10.91 4.51 -4.88
CA SER A 87 10.19 4.39 -3.63
C SER A 87 11.12 4.62 -2.45
N ALA A 88 10.57 5.06 -1.32
CA ALA A 88 11.30 5.27 -0.08
C ALA A 88 10.51 4.71 1.11
N VAL A 89 11.22 4.39 2.18
CA VAL A 89 10.61 3.96 3.44
C VAL A 89 11.22 4.74 4.59
N ALA A 90 10.38 5.19 5.50
CA ALA A 90 10.74 5.94 6.69
C ALA A 90 10.21 5.25 7.95
N ALA A 91 10.96 5.35 9.04
CA ALA A 91 10.55 4.91 10.36
C ALA A 91 10.69 6.05 11.38
N MET A 92 9.98 5.96 12.50
CA MET A 92 10.12 6.92 13.60
C MET A 92 11.19 6.43 14.57
N GLU A 93 12.29 7.16 14.70
CA GLU A 93 13.39 6.89 15.62
C GLU A 93 13.59 8.07 16.58
N GLY A 94 13.58 7.80 17.89
CA GLY A 94 13.76 8.86 18.89
C GLY A 94 12.75 10.02 18.78
N GLY A 95 11.57 9.75 18.21
CA GLY A 95 10.55 10.77 17.94
C GLY A 95 10.77 11.59 16.66
N LYS A 96 11.74 11.25 15.82
CA LYS A 96 12.00 11.89 14.52
C LYS A 96 11.80 10.93 13.36
N PRO A 97 11.27 11.38 12.21
CA PRO A 97 11.23 10.56 11.01
C PRO A 97 12.64 10.38 10.42
N THR A 98 13.06 9.13 10.23
CA THR A 98 14.33 8.76 9.59
C THR A 98 14.05 7.94 8.32
N ILE A 99 14.70 8.31 7.22
CA ILE A 99 14.69 7.49 5.99
C ILE A 99 15.57 6.27 6.19
N VAL A 100 15.02 5.09 5.95
CA VAL A 100 15.74 3.82 5.98
C VAL A 100 16.59 3.69 4.73
N THR A 101 17.86 3.36 4.90
CA THR A 101 18.74 2.96 3.79
C THR A 101 18.47 1.51 3.40
N ASN A 102 18.30 1.25 2.11
CA ASN A 102 18.14 -0.11 1.60
C ASN A 102 19.43 -0.94 1.71
N ALA A 103 19.34 -2.24 1.43
CA ALA A 103 20.48 -3.16 1.44
C ALA A 103 21.64 -2.72 0.52
N GLU A 104 21.37 -1.89 -0.48
CA GLU A 104 22.35 -1.32 -1.42
C GLU A 104 22.96 0.01 -0.93
N GLY A 105 22.60 0.48 0.28
CA GLY A 105 23.12 1.70 0.90
C GLY A 105 22.47 3.00 0.39
N GLN A 106 21.38 2.91 -0.39
CA GLN A 106 20.67 4.05 -0.95
C GLN A 106 19.45 4.42 -0.10
N ARG A 107 19.09 5.71 -0.09
CA ARG A 107 17.90 6.23 0.62
C ARG A 107 16.60 6.03 -0.15
N THR A 108 16.69 5.68 -1.42
CA THR A 108 15.57 5.34 -2.29
C THR A 108 15.86 4.02 -3.00
N THR A 109 14.80 3.32 -3.37
CA THR A 109 14.84 2.07 -4.12
C THR A 109 14.10 2.28 -5.44
N PRO A 110 14.71 1.99 -6.60
CA PRO A 110 13.99 2.03 -7.87
C PRO A 110 12.73 1.17 -7.80
N SER A 111 11.60 1.69 -8.30
CA SER A 111 10.32 0.97 -8.38
C SER A 111 10.32 0.01 -9.57
N VAL A 112 11.33 -0.86 -9.60
CA VAL A 112 11.61 -1.78 -10.71
C VAL A 112 11.64 -3.21 -10.19
N VAL A 113 10.98 -4.09 -10.91
CA VAL A 113 10.87 -5.51 -10.59
C VAL A 113 11.20 -6.29 -11.84
N ALA A 114 11.96 -7.38 -11.71
CA ALA A 114 12.25 -8.20 -12.86
C ALA A 114 12.31 -9.68 -12.53
N TYR A 115 12.05 -10.50 -13.54
CA TYR A 115 12.16 -11.95 -13.45
C TYR A 115 13.24 -12.46 -14.40
N THR A 116 14.15 -13.25 -13.87
CA THR A 116 15.18 -13.92 -14.68
C THR A 116 14.58 -15.13 -15.40
N LYS A 117 15.31 -15.66 -16.38
CA LYS A 117 14.93 -16.90 -17.08
C LYS A 117 14.90 -18.13 -16.16
N SER A 118 15.63 -18.11 -15.04
CA SER A 118 15.58 -19.14 -14.00
C SER A 118 14.38 -18.99 -13.07
N GLY A 119 13.60 -17.92 -13.19
CA GLY A 119 12.45 -17.62 -12.35
C GLY A 119 12.77 -16.82 -11.09
N ASP A 120 14.02 -16.35 -10.93
CA ASP A 120 14.41 -15.52 -9.81
C ASP A 120 13.78 -14.13 -9.92
N ARG A 121 13.27 -13.62 -8.80
CA ARG A 121 12.73 -12.26 -8.71
C ARG A 121 13.80 -11.30 -8.23
N LEU A 122 14.03 -10.26 -9.00
CA LEU A 122 14.89 -9.12 -8.69
C LEU A 122 14.02 -7.88 -8.43
N VAL A 123 14.42 -7.03 -7.49
CA VAL A 123 13.72 -5.78 -7.17
C VAL A 123 14.73 -4.65 -6.93
N GLY A 124 14.39 -3.42 -7.30
CA GLY A 124 15.23 -2.25 -7.06
C GLY A 124 16.40 -2.16 -8.02
N GLN A 125 17.58 -1.81 -7.49
CA GLN A 125 18.76 -1.52 -8.31
C GLN A 125 19.21 -2.73 -9.14
N ILE A 126 19.08 -3.94 -8.58
CA ILE A 126 19.47 -5.18 -9.28
C ILE A 126 18.55 -5.44 -10.48
N ALA A 127 17.24 -5.20 -10.32
CA ALA A 127 16.29 -5.29 -11.43
C ALA A 127 16.57 -4.23 -12.50
N LYS A 128 16.81 -2.98 -12.09
CA LYS A 128 17.12 -1.87 -13.01
C LYS A 128 18.36 -2.15 -13.86
N ARG A 129 19.44 -2.67 -13.29
CA ARG A 129 20.71 -2.93 -14.00
C ARG A 129 20.60 -3.90 -15.17
N GLN A 130 19.62 -4.80 -15.16
CA GLN A 130 19.45 -5.77 -16.24
C GLN A 130 18.37 -5.40 -17.26
N ALA A 131 17.72 -4.24 -17.11
CA ALA A 131 16.57 -3.87 -17.93
C ALA A 131 16.90 -3.92 -19.44
N VAL A 132 18.09 -3.41 -19.82
CA VAL A 132 18.59 -3.42 -21.21
C VAL A 132 18.72 -4.81 -21.81
N VAL A 133 19.10 -5.82 -21.03
CA VAL A 133 19.31 -7.20 -21.52
C VAL A 133 18.11 -8.11 -21.29
N ASN A 134 17.13 -7.65 -20.51
CA ASN A 134 15.90 -8.37 -20.19
C ASN A 134 14.67 -7.43 -20.18
N PRO A 135 14.39 -6.73 -21.29
CA PRO A 135 13.41 -5.64 -21.32
C PRO A 135 11.97 -6.12 -21.19
N GLU A 136 11.65 -7.33 -21.64
CA GLU A 136 10.27 -7.86 -21.60
C GLU A 136 9.87 -8.42 -20.23
N ASN A 137 10.84 -8.70 -19.34
CA ASN A 137 10.59 -9.24 -18.01
C ASN A 137 11.06 -8.29 -16.90
N THR A 138 11.29 -7.02 -17.24
CA THR A 138 11.65 -5.95 -16.31
C THR A 138 10.54 -4.90 -16.31
N PHE A 139 9.82 -4.81 -15.20
CA PHE A 139 8.65 -3.95 -15.00
C PHE A 139 9.06 -2.70 -14.23
N PHE A 140 8.80 -1.54 -14.83
CA PHE A 140 9.04 -0.20 -14.28
C PHE A 140 7.82 0.69 -14.58
N SER A 141 7.71 1.86 -13.95
CA SER A 141 6.54 2.77 -14.11
C SER A 141 5.18 2.11 -13.87
N VAL A 142 5.16 1.01 -13.10
CA VAL A 142 3.96 0.18 -12.90
C VAL A 142 2.83 0.95 -12.22
N LYS A 143 3.17 1.95 -11.42
CA LYS A 143 2.21 2.85 -10.77
C LYS A 143 1.29 3.56 -11.78
N ARG A 144 1.73 3.77 -13.03
CA ARG A 144 0.88 4.34 -14.09
C ARG A 144 -0.24 3.39 -14.54
N PHE A 145 -0.17 2.10 -14.21
CA PHE A 145 -1.18 1.09 -14.58
C PHE A 145 -2.06 0.62 -13.42
N ILE A 146 -1.69 0.95 -12.17
CA ILE A 146 -2.37 0.43 -10.98
C ILE A 146 -3.83 0.90 -10.92
N GLY A 147 -4.76 -0.02 -10.73
CA GLY A 147 -6.20 0.28 -10.61
C GLY A 147 -6.86 0.87 -11.87
N ARG A 148 -6.21 0.79 -13.05
CA ARG A 148 -6.74 1.29 -14.33
C ARG A 148 -7.27 0.18 -15.24
N ARG A 149 -8.13 0.57 -16.17
CA ARG A 149 -8.58 -0.23 -17.30
C ARG A 149 -7.64 -0.05 -18.50
N MET A 150 -7.63 -1.04 -19.38
CA MET A 150 -6.74 -1.01 -20.54
C MET A 150 -6.97 0.19 -21.46
N ASN A 151 -8.22 0.62 -21.64
CA ASN A 151 -8.58 1.77 -22.49
C ASN A 151 -8.19 3.13 -21.91
N GLU A 152 -7.64 3.17 -20.69
CA GLU A 152 -7.15 4.40 -20.04
C GLU A 152 -5.63 4.56 -20.18
N VAL A 153 -4.92 3.55 -20.69
CA VAL A 153 -3.45 3.48 -20.64
C VAL A 153 -2.78 3.19 -21.98
N ASP A 154 -3.48 3.52 -23.08
CA ASP A 154 -2.99 3.23 -24.44
C ASP A 154 -1.66 3.94 -24.75
N GLU A 155 -1.44 5.13 -24.20
CA GLU A 155 -0.19 5.88 -24.40
C GLU A 155 0.93 5.34 -23.52
N GLU A 156 0.68 5.08 -22.23
CA GLU A 156 1.65 4.49 -21.30
C GLU A 156 2.12 3.10 -21.74
N ALA A 157 1.20 2.29 -22.28
CA ALA A 157 1.52 0.96 -22.78
C ALA A 157 2.52 0.99 -23.96
N LYS A 158 2.59 2.12 -24.70
CA LYS A 158 3.58 2.32 -25.78
C LYS A 158 4.92 2.81 -25.28
N GLN A 159 4.98 3.38 -24.07
CA GLN A 159 6.20 3.93 -23.47
C GLN A 159 7.08 2.84 -22.83
N VAL A 160 6.51 1.66 -22.54
CA VAL A 160 7.21 0.58 -21.84
C VAL A 160 7.68 -0.52 -22.78
N SER A 161 8.75 -1.20 -22.38
CA SER A 161 9.35 -2.29 -23.16
C SER A 161 8.58 -3.61 -23.04
N TYR A 162 8.02 -3.90 -21.87
CA TYR A 162 7.26 -5.11 -21.57
C TYR A 162 5.84 -5.08 -22.14
N ARG A 163 5.18 -6.25 -22.21
CA ARG A 163 3.84 -6.37 -22.81
C ARG A 163 2.75 -6.08 -21.79
N VAL A 164 1.95 -5.05 -22.09
CA VAL A 164 0.71 -4.72 -21.37
C VAL A 164 -0.45 -5.34 -22.13
N VAL A 165 -1.28 -6.13 -21.45
CA VAL A 165 -2.42 -6.84 -22.05
C VAL A 165 -3.70 -6.59 -21.26
N ARG A 166 -4.83 -6.87 -21.90
CA ARG A 166 -6.17 -6.75 -21.34
C ARG A 166 -6.65 -8.11 -20.84
N ASP A 167 -7.23 -8.19 -19.64
CA ASP A 167 -7.98 -9.37 -19.20
C ASP A 167 -9.45 -9.35 -19.66
N ASP A 168 -10.19 -10.44 -19.41
CA ASP A 168 -11.60 -10.57 -19.81
C ASP A 168 -12.51 -9.48 -19.23
N ASN A 169 -12.11 -8.87 -18.11
CA ASN A 169 -12.85 -7.79 -17.45
C ASN A 169 -12.43 -6.39 -17.92
N GLY A 170 -11.45 -6.28 -18.83
CA GLY A 170 -10.93 -5.01 -19.31
C GLY A 170 -9.83 -4.39 -18.44
N ASN A 171 -9.32 -5.09 -17.43
CA ASN A 171 -8.23 -4.61 -16.58
C ASN A 171 -6.88 -4.75 -17.27
N VAL A 172 -5.92 -3.98 -16.79
CA VAL A 172 -4.51 -4.09 -17.18
C VAL A 172 -3.86 -5.33 -16.56
N LYS A 173 -3.14 -6.10 -17.38
CA LYS A 173 -2.22 -7.16 -16.97
C LYS A 173 -0.85 -6.95 -17.59
N LEU A 174 0.19 -7.32 -16.87
CA LEU A 174 1.59 -7.25 -17.28
C LEU A 174 2.08 -8.66 -17.55
N GLU A 175 2.41 -8.98 -18.79
CA GLU A 175 2.89 -10.32 -19.12
C GLU A 175 4.38 -10.46 -18.79
N CYS A 176 4.73 -11.60 -18.19
CA CYS A 176 6.09 -12.02 -17.92
C CYS A 176 6.39 -13.32 -18.67
N PRO A 177 6.90 -13.26 -19.91
CA PRO A 177 7.23 -14.44 -20.71
C PRO A 177 8.19 -15.42 -20.01
N ALA A 178 9.19 -14.91 -19.26
CA ALA A 178 10.20 -15.75 -18.60
C ALA A 178 9.64 -16.81 -17.66
N ILE A 179 8.46 -16.57 -17.09
CA ILE A 179 7.78 -17.51 -16.17
C ILE A 179 6.36 -17.85 -16.63
N GLY A 180 5.98 -17.49 -17.86
CA GLY A 180 4.65 -17.77 -18.42
C GLY A 180 3.49 -17.26 -17.58
N LYS A 181 3.65 -16.12 -16.88
CA LYS A 181 2.63 -15.56 -15.98
C LYS A 181 2.22 -14.15 -16.41
N GLN A 182 0.96 -13.81 -16.18
CA GLN A 182 0.48 -12.43 -16.20
C GLN A 182 0.28 -11.93 -14.78
N PHE A 183 0.69 -10.68 -14.53
CA PHE A 183 0.56 -10.01 -13.24
C PHE A 183 -0.46 -8.87 -13.32
N ALA A 184 -1.21 -8.68 -12.26
CA ALA A 184 -1.82 -7.37 -12.02
C ALA A 184 -0.75 -6.35 -11.57
N ALA A 185 -1.01 -5.06 -11.79
CA ALA A 185 -0.08 -4.00 -11.42
C ALA A 185 0.19 -3.95 -9.90
N GLU A 186 -0.82 -4.27 -9.08
CA GLU A 186 -0.70 -4.39 -7.63
C GLU A 186 0.21 -5.57 -7.20
N GLU A 187 0.28 -6.66 -7.97
CA GLU A 187 1.17 -7.79 -7.65
C GLU A 187 2.65 -7.42 -7.85
N ILE A 188 2.96 -6.59 -8.86
CA ILE A 188 4.32 -6.07 -9.08
C ILE A 188 4.65 -5.01 -8.04
N SER A 189 3.73 -4.08 -7.78
CA SER A 189 3.90 -3.05 -6.73
C SER A 189 4.12 -3.68 -5.35
N ALA A 190 3.45 -4.79 -5.04
CA ALA A 190 3.65 -5.56 -3.82
C ALA A 190 5.06 -6.15 -3.67
N GLN A 191 5.81 -6.32 -4.76
CA GLN A 191 7.20 -6.79 -4.71
C GLN A 191 8.15 -5.65 -4.30
N VAL A 192 7.87 -4.43 -4.74
CA VAL A 192 8.56 -3.22 -4.29
C VAL A 192 8.29 -2.99 -2.80
N LEU A 193 7.01 -3.05 -2.39
CA LEU A 193 6.61 -2.90 -0.99
C LEU A 193 7.28 -3.94 -0.08
N ARG A 194 7.34 -5.22 -0.51
CA ARG A 194 8.05 -6.27 0.24
C ARG A 194 9.52 -5.93 0.46
N LYS A 195 10.24 -5.51 -0.58
CA LYS A 195 11.65 -5.10 -0.43
C LYS A 195 11.81 -3.96 0.58
N LEU A 196 10.99 -2.92 0.48
CA LEU A 196 11.06 -1.75 1.38
C LEU A 196 10.84 -2.14 2.84
N VAL A 197 9.87 -3.02 3.09
CA VAL A 197 9.54 -3.48 4.45
C VAL A 197 10.58 -4.46 4.99
N ASP A 198 11.16 -5.31 4.13
CA ASP A 198 12.27 -6.17 4.51
C ASP A 198 13.49 -5.33 4.91
N ASP A 199 13.79 -4.27 4.16
CA ASP A 199 14.88 -3.34 4.46
C ASP A 199 14.60 -2.55 5.76
N ALA A 200 13.37 -2.07 5.97
CA ALA A 200 12.96 -1.45 7.22
C ALA A 200 13.00 -2.41 8.42
N SER A 201 12.62 -3.67 8.23
CA SER A 201 12.67 -4.67 9.29
C SER A 201 14.09 -4.96 9.75
N ARG A 202 15.05 -5.03 8.80
CA ARG A 202 16.47 -5.16 9.12
C ARG A 202 17.01 -3.94 9.84
N PHE A 203 16.67 -2.75 9.36
CA PHE A 203 17.10 -1.48 9.95
C PHE A 203 16.61 -1.33 11.39
N LEU A 204 15.36 -1.70 11.66
CA LEU A 204 14.76 -1.63 13.01
C LEU A 204 15.10 -2.84 13.89
N ASN A 205 15.74 -3.87 13.33
CA ASN A 205 15.97 -5.17 13.98
C ASN A 205 14.68 -5.81 14.54
N GLU A 206 13.55 -5.61 13.83
CA GLU A 206 12.23 -6.08 14.22
C GLU A 206 11.34 -6.31 12.98
N LYS A 207 10.43 -7.28 13.03
CA LYS A 207 9.51 -7.53 11.92
C LYS A 207 8.48 -6.41 11.79
N VAL A 208 8.45 -5.75 10.64
CA VAL A 208 7.43 -4.76 10.31
C VAL A 208 6.26 -5.42 9.56
N THR A 209 5.04 -5.20 10.05
CA THR A 209 3.80 -5.73 9.44
C THR A 209 2.76 -4.66 9.15
N LYS A 210 3.01 -3.40 9.51
CA LYS A 210 2.05 -2.30 9.42
C LYS A 210 2.67 -1.12 8.69
N ALA A 211 1.90 -0.49 7.82
CA ALA A 211 2.39 0.65 7.05
C ALA A 211 1.31 1.72 6.80
N VAL A 212 1.78 2.94 6.62
CA VAL A 212 1.07 4.01 5.92
C VAL A 212 1.71 4.13 4.54
N VAL A 213 0.89 4.12 3.49
CA VAL A 213 1.38 4.13 2.09
C VAL A 213 0.88 5.39 1.38
N THR A 214 1.75 6.06 0.64
CA THR A 214 1.40 7.25 -0.15
C THR A 214 0.68 6.89 -1.45
N VAL A 215 -0.16 7.82 -1.92
CA VAL A 215 -0.71 7.83 -3.29
C VAL A 215 -0.80 9.29 -3.77
N PRO A 216 -0.83 9.53 -5.09
CA PRO A 216 -1.12 10.85 -5.64
C PRO A 216 -2.45 11.38 -5.13
N ALA A 217 -2.56 12.69 -4.93
CA ALA A 217 -3.79 13.31 -4.42
C ALA A 217 -4.97 13.04 -5.36
N TYR A 218 -4.72 13.06 -6.66
CA TYR A 218 -5.71 12.86 -7.70
C TYR A 218 -6.04 11.39 -8.01
N PHE A 219 -5.50 10.42 -7.26
CA PHE A 219 -5.90 9.02 -7.39
C PHE A 219 -7.38 8.81 -7.03
N ASN A 220 -8.08 8.08 -7.90
CA ASN A 220 -9.47 7.67 -7.70
C ASN A 220 -9.59 6.45 -6.77
N ASP A 221 -10.83 6.03 -6.50
CA ASP A 221 -11.11 4.92 -5.57
C ASP A 221 -10.51 3.57 -6.02
N SER A 222 -10.49 3.27 -7.32
CA SER A 222 -9.93 2.01 -7.82
C SER A 222 -8.41 1.97 -7.66
N GLN A 223 -7.73 3.07 -7.93
CA GLN A 223 -6.28 3.20 -7.76
C GLN A 223 -5.85 3.14 -6.29
N ARG A 224 -6.62 3.80 -5.40
CA ARG A 224 -6.41 3.73 -3.94
C ARG A 224 -6.62 2.32 -3.41
N THR A 225 -7.67 1.65 -3.86
CA THR A 225 -7.98 0.27 -3.47
C THR A 225 -6.88 -0.69 -3.94
N ALA A 226 -6.47 -0.59 -5.22
CA ALA A 226 -5.40 -1.42 -5.77
C ALA A 226 -4.05 -1.19 -5.06
N THR A 227 -3.74 0.04 -4.65
CA THR A 227 -2.54 0.34 -3.84
C THR A 227 -2.62 -0.29 -2.45
N LYS A 228 -3.80 -0.22 -1.80
CA LYS A 228 -4.04 -0.90 -0.52
C LYS A 228 -3.90 -2.42 -0.66
N ASP A 229 -4.40 -2.97 -1.75
CA ASP A 229 -4.31 -4.40 -2.07
C ASP A 229 -2.87 -4.83 -2.34
N ALA A 230 -2.07 -4.00 -3.02
CA ALA A 230 -0.63 -4.22 -3.16
C ALA A 230 0.05 -4.35 -1.79
N GLY A 231 -0.32 -3.50 -0.82
CA GLY A 231 0.12 -3.63 0.57
C GLY A 231 -0.29 -4.96 1.21
N ARG A 232 -1.55 -5.38 1.03
CA ARG A 232 -2.03 -6.67 1.54
C ARG A 232 -1.27 -7.86 0.92
N ILE A 233 -1.06 -7.84 -0.40
CA ILE A 233 -0.29 -8.86 -1.12
C ILE A 233 1.18 -8.89 -0.64
N ALA A 234 1.71 -7.74 -0.23
CA ALA A 234 3.03 -7.62 0.37
C ALA A 234 3.11 -8.15 1.81
N GLY A 235 1.98 -8.53 2.43
CA GLY A 235 1.92 -8.99 3.82
C GLY A 235 1.80 -7.85 4.83
N LEU A 236 1.37 -6.66 4.40
CA LEU A 236 1.17 -5.49 5.25
C LEU A 236 -0.29 -5.28 5.62
N GLU A 237 -0.53 -4.90 6.86
CA GLU A 237 -1.72 -4.16 7.25
C GLU A 237 -1.52 -2.68 6.90
N VAL A 238 -2.22 -2.23 5.85
CA VAL A 238 -2.20 -0.82 5.44
C VAL A 238 -3.16 -0.04 6.34
N LEU A 239 -2.60 0.65 7.33
CA LEU A 239 -3.35 1.42 8.32
C LEU A 239 -3.98 2.66 7.72
N ARG A 240 -3.29 3.29 6.77
CA ARG A 240 -3.76 4.49 6.09
C ARG A 240 -3.14 4.60 4.70
N ILE A 241 -3.96 5.04 3.76
CA ILE A 241 -3.50 5.62 2.50
C ILE A 241 -3.48 7.13 2.70
N ILE A 242 -2.35 7.77 2.43
CA ILE A 242 -2.18 9.21 2.58
C ILE A 242 -1.84 9.83 1.23
N ASN A 243 -2.33 11.04 0.97
CA ASN A 243 -1.97 11.76 -0.24
C ASN A 243 -0.50 12.24 -0.16
N GLU A 244 0.24 12.10 -1.25
CA GLU A 244 1.63 12.56 -1.40
C GLU A 244 1.85 14.01 -0.96
N PRO A 245 1.08 15.01 -1.46
CA PRO A 245 1.27 16.39 -1.04
C PRO A 245 0.95 16.62 0.44
N THR A 246 0.01 15.86 1.01
CA THR A 246 -0.26 15.89 2.45
C THR A 246 0.91 15.31 3.24
N ALA A 247 1.49 14.19 2.81
CA ALA A 247 2.68 13.62 3.44
C ALA A 247 3.88 14.58 3.37
N ALA A 248 4.08 15.27 2.24
CA ALA A 248 5.09 16.30 2.07
C ALA A 248 4.85 17.48 3.03
N SER A 249 3.61 17.94 3.17
CA SER A 249 3.25 19.01 4.12
C SER A 249 3.51 18.61 5.58
N LEU A 250 3.25 17.35 5.95
CA LEU A 250 3.55 16.82 7.29
C LEU A 250 5.05 16.82 7.55
N ALA A 251 5.86 16.44 6.56
CA ALA A 251 7.31 16.49 6.66
C ALA A 251 7.83 17.94 6.80
N TYR A 252 7.29 18.88 6.02
CA TYR A 252 7.65 20.30 6.10
C TYR A 252 7.25 20.93 7.45
N GLY A 253 6.04 20.62 7.93
CA GLY A 253 5.45 21.19 9.13
C GLY A 253 5.85 20.51 10.44
N PHE A 254 6.57 19.38 10.41
CA PHE A 254 6.83 18.53 11.59
C PHE A 254 7.43 19.27 12.79
N GLU A 255 8.35 20.22 12.56
CA GLU A 255 8.98 21.03 13.62
C GLU A 255 8.48 22.50 13.63
N ARG A 256 7.52 22.87 12.77
CA ARG A 256 7.02 24.24 12.64
C ARG A 256 5.82 24.49 13.53
N LYS A 257 5.75 25.70 14.10
CA LYS A 257 4.67 26.13 15.00
C LYS A 257 3.83 27.29 14.44
N SER A 258 4.32 28.00 13.44
CA SER A 258 3.55 29.06 12.77
C SER A 258 2.49 28.46 11.84
N ASN A 259 1.31 29.06 11.83
CA ASN A 259 0.32 28.82 10.78
C ASN A 259 0.78 29.49 9.49
N GLU A 260 0.95 28.71 8.44
CA GLU A 260 1.43 29.12 7.12
C GLU A 260 0.54 28.50 6.05
N THR A 261 0.21 29.29 5.03
CA THR A 261 -0.34 28.74 3.79
C THR A 261 0.80 28.37 2.87
N ILE A 262 0.86 27.11 2.45
CA ILE A 262 1.90 26.57 1.57
C ILE A 262 1.30 26.05 0.26
N LEU A 263 2.12 26.05 -0.78
CA LEU A 263 1.86 25.36 -2.04
C LEU A 263 2.81 24.18 -2.13
N VAL A 264 2.28 22.98 -2.25
CA VAL A 264 3.04 21.78 -2.60
C VAL A 264 2.89 21.57 -4.10
N PHE A 265 4.02 21.63 -4.81
CA PHE A 265 4.13 21.31 -6.23
C PHE A 265 4.94 20.02 -6.36
N ASP A 266 4.28 18.93 -6.75
CA ASP A 266 4.88 17.60 -6.84
C ASP A 266 4.81 17.10 -8.29
N LEU A 267 5.97 17.09 -8.97
CA LEU A 267 6.11 16.58 -10.33
C LEU A 267 7.04 15.36 -10.29
N GLY A 268 6.43 14.18 -10.20
CA GLY A 268 7.12 12.91 -10.11
C GLY A 268 7.43 12.28 -11.47
N GLY A 269 7.73 10.98 -11.44
CA GLY A 269 8.04 10.20 -12.64
C GLY A 269 6.86 9.94 -13.57
N GLY A 270 5.62 9.95 -13.06
CA GLY A 270 4.44 9.74 -13.90
C GLY A 270 3.17 10.39 -13.41
N THR A 271 3.26 11.21 -12.36
CA THR A 271 2.13 11.93 -11.77
C THR A 271 2.57 13.33 -11.39
N PHE A 272 1.63 14.26 -11.55
CA PHE A 272 1.75 15.65 -11.18
C PHE A 272 0.61 16.01 -10.23
N ASP A 273 0.93 16.53 -9.06
CA ASP A 273 -0.05 17.07 -8.11
C ASP A 273 0.35 18.49 -7.70
N VAL A 274 -0.65 19.33 -7.51
CA VAL A 274 -0.51 20.65 -6.90
C VAL A 274 -1.57 20.84 -5.82
N SER A 275 -1.13 21.16 -4.62
CA SER A 275 -2.04 21.37 -3.48
C SER A 275 -1.70 22.63 -2.73
N VAL A 276 -2.72 23.39 -2.34
CA VAL A 276 -2.61 24.50 -1.40
C VAL A 276 -3.07 23.98 -0.04
N LEU A 277 -2.22 24.13 0.97
CA LEU A 277 -2.50 23.67 2.32
C LEU A 277 -2.29 24.79 3.35
N GLU A 278 -3.09 24.77 4.41
CA GLU A 278 -2.80 25.49 5.63
C GLU A 278 -2.13 24.53 6.62
N VAL A 279 -0.99 24.93 7.15
CA VAL A 279 -0.14 24.11 8.01
C VAL A 279 0.26 24.91 9.23
N GLY A 280 -0.03 24.40 10.42
CA GLY A 280 0.47 24.95 11.68
C GLY A 280 -0.28 24.42 12.91
N ASP A 281 0.32 24.57 14.09
CA ASP A 281 -0.20 24.06 15.37
C ASP A 281 -0.65 22.58 15.33
N GLY A 282 -0.01 21.75 14.50
CA GLY A 282 -0.35 20.34 14.32
C GLY A 282 -1.61 20.09 13.49
N VAL A 283 -2.21 21.14 12.93
CA VAL A 283 -3.32 21.08 11.97
C VAL A 283 -2.77 21.18 10.55
N PHE A 284 -3.32 20.33 9.67
CA PHE A 284 -2.99 20.26 8.26
C PHE A 284 -4.29 20.19 7.48
N GLU A 285 -4.64 21.27 6.78
CA GLU A 285 -5.87 21.36 6.01
C GLU A 285 -5.56 21.56 4.54
N VAL A 286 -6.14 20.71 3.69
CA VAL A 286 -6.05 20.85 2.22
C VAL A 286 -7.13 21.83 1.78
N LEU A 287 -6.73 23.02 1.34
CA LEU A 287 -7.66 24.06 0.86
C LEU A 287 -8.10 23.78 -0.58
N SER A 288 -7.16 23.33 -1.41
CA SER A 288 -7.43 22.98 -2.81
C SER A 288 -6.38 21.99 -3.32
N THR A 289 -6.78 21.13 -4.26
CA THR A 289 -5.87 20.21 -4.93
C THR A 289 -6.27 20.05 -6.40
N SER A 290 -5.28 19.96 -7.27
CA SER A 290 -5.42 19.65 -8.69
C SER A 290 -4.20 18.83 -9.13
N GLY A 291 -4.20 18.33 -10.36
CA GLY A 291 -3.11 17.49 -10.84
C GLY A 291 -3.45 16.73 -12.12
N ASP A 292 -2.50 15.92 -12.56
CA ASP A 292 -2.62 14.97 -13.66
C ASP A 292 -1.90 13.66 -13.30
N THR A 293 -2.63 12.55 -13.31
CA THR A 293 -2.11 11.23 -12.95
C THR A 293 -1.39 10.51 -14.10
N HIS A 294 -1.21 11.20 -15.23
CA HIS A 294 -0.53 10.74 -16.45
C HIS A 294 0.56 11.71 -16.93
N LEU A 295 0.99 12.64 -16.08
CA LEU A 295 2.04 13.60 -16.41
C LEU A 295 3.20 13.45 -15.45
N GLY A 296 4.39 13.13 -15.95
CA GLY A 296 5.61 13.12 -15.16
C GLY A 296 6.84 12.86 -16.01
N GLY A 297 7.98 12.62 -15.37
CA GLY A 297 9.28 12.39 -16.02
C GLY A 297 9.26 11.41 -17.20
N ASP A 298 8.49 10.32 -17.13
CA ASP A 298 8.34 9.35 -18.22
C ASP A 298 7.86 10.00 -19.53
N ASP A 299 7.03 11.04 -19.46
CA ASP A 299 6.55 11.77 -20.63
C ASP A 299 7.63 12.68 -21.22
N PHE A 300 8.52 13.22 -20.39
CA PHE A 300 9.68 13.99 -20.83
C PHE A 300 10.68 13.06 -21.52
N ASP A 301 10.97 11.91 -20.90
CA ASP A 301 11.83 10.86 -21.45
C ASP A 301 11.27 10.40 -22.80
N LYS A 302 9.96 10.16 -22.90
CA LYS A 302 9.30 9.82 -24.17
C LYS A 302 9.56 10.87 -25.25
N ARG A 303 9.44 12.17 -24.95
CA ARG A 303 9.69 13.23 -25.95
C ARG A 303 11.13 13.22 -26.45
N VAL A 304 12.10 12.98 -25.57
CA VAL A 304 13.51 12.87 -25.94
C VAL A 304 13.74 11.61 -26.79
N VAL A 305 13.21 10.46 -26.37
CA VAL A 305 13.29 9.19 -27.10
C VAL A 305 12.66 9.30 -28.49
N ASP A 306 11.46 9.88 -28.60
CA ASP A 306 10.78 10.08 -29.89
C ASP A 306 11.61 10.97 -30.83
N TRP A 307 12.23 12.03 -30.29
CA TRP A 307 13.10 12.92 -31.05
C TRP A 307 14.35 12.20 -31.56
N LEU A 308 15.03 11.45 -30.68
CA LEU A 308 16.21 10.64 -31.03
C LEU A 308 15.88 9.57 -32.08
N ALA A 309 14.82 8.80 -31.86
CA ALA A 309 14.39 7.74 -32.77
C ALA A 309 13.94 8.29 -34.13
N SER A 310 13.25 9.45 -34.15
CA SER A 310 12.83 10.10 -35.39
C SER A 310 14.02 10.58 -36.22
N ASN A 311 15.06 11.14 -35.58
CA ASN A 311 16.27 11.56 -36.27
C ASN A 311 17.06 10.35 -36.78
N PHE A 312 17.26 9.32 -35.95
CA PHE A 312 17.93 8.10 -36.36
C PHE A 312 17.24 7.41 -37.55
N LYS A 313 15.90 7.39 -37.56
CA LYS A 313 15.14 6.84 -38.68
C LYS A 313 15.29 7.64 -39.97
N LYS A 314 15.45 8.97 -39.89
CA LYS A 314 15.71 9.82 -41.07
C LYS A 314 17.11 9.59 -41.62
N ASP A 315 18.10 9.47 -40.73
CA ASP A 315 19.49 9.38 -41.12
C ASP A 315 19.89 7.96 -41.57
N GLU A 316 19.39 6.93 -40.87
CA GLU A 316 19.79 5.53 -41.07
C GLU A 316 18.68 4.64 -41.66
N GLY A 317 17.45 5.14 -41.79
CA GLY A 317 16.31 4.37 -42.30
C GLY A 317 15.75 3.30 -41.36
N ILE A 318 16.29 3.17 -40.14
CA ILE A 318 15.93 2.13 -39.16
C ILE A 318 15.04 2.70 -38.07
N ASP A 319 13.95 1.99 -37.75
CA ASP A 319 12.98 2.38 -36.72
C ASP A 319 13.28 1.71 -35.37
N LEU A 320 14.02 2.41 -34.51
CA LEU A 320 14.47 1.89 -33.21
C LEU A 320 13.31 1.60 -32.24
N LEU A 321 12.14 2.22 -32.41
CA LEU A 321 10.99 2.02 -31.52
C LEU A 321 10.38 0.61 -31.64
N LYS A 322 10.68 -0.11 -32.73
CA LYS A 322 10.20 -1.47 -32.96
C LYS A 322 11.06 -2.53 -32.27
N ASP A 323 12.29 -2.19 -31.91
CA ASP A 323 13.21 -3.09 -31.21
C ASP A 323 13.16 -2.79 -29.71
N LYS A 324 12.73 -3.78 -28.92
CA LYS A 324 12.55 -3.62 -27.46
C LYS A 324 13.85 -3.35 -26.73
N GLN A 325 14.96 -3.93 -27.19
CA GLN A 325 16.26 -3.72 -26.59
C GLN A 325 16.83 -2.35 -26.97
N ALA A 326 16.66 -1.92 -28.23
CA ALA A 326 17.04 -0.58 -28.66
C ALA A 326 16.22 0.49 -27.94
N LEU A 327 14.90 0.34 -27.85
CA LEU A 327 14.01 1.22 -27.10
C LEU A 327 14.47 1.33 -25.64
N GLN A 328 14.71 0.22 -24.96
CA GLN A 328 15.18 0.23 -23.57
C GLN A 328 16.53 0.96 -23.41
N ARG A 329 17.46 0.79 -24.35
CA ARG A 329 18.72 1.52 -24.34
C ARG A 329 18.54 3.02 -24.56
N LEU A 330 17.60 3.40 -25.44
CA LEU A 330 17.27 4.81 -25.67
C LEU A 330 16.63 5.45 -24.44
N THR A 331 15.79 4.71 -23.71
CA THR A 331 15.15 5.18 -22.47
C THR A 331 16.15 5.34 -21.32
N GLU A 332 17.25 4.59 -21.29
CA GLU A 332 18.26 4.69 -20.22
C GLU A 332 19.42 5.67 -20.47
N ALA A 333 19.66 6.03 -21.74
CA ALA A 333 20.82 6.82 -22.16
C ALA A 333 20.67 8.32 -21.83
#